data_AF-A0A6P6Y9T0-F1
#
_entry.id   AF-A0A6P6Y9T0-F1
#
_cell.length_a   1.000
_cell.length_b   1.000
_cell.length_c   1.000
_cell.angle_alpha   90.00
_cell.angle_beta   90.00
_cell.angle_gamma   90.00
#
_symmetry.space_group_name_H-M   'P 1'
#
loop_
_entity.id
_entity.type
_entity.pdbx_description
1 polymer ?
#
loop_
_entity_poly.entity_id
_entity_poly.type
_entity_poly.pdbx_seq_one_letter_code
_entity_poly.pdbx_strand_id
1 'polypeptide(L)'
;MAGSRVEKLSTIFKRYTGLIKSGAVLEENRPIWYDIYKHFPPSIEPLAIRPEPEIDIKPIFYPEDILRSRFFRTYGDSIMIHDFISSKPSDLKTSRIGIGEMFIAKYLQLAQSKGLDEIDLNSQELFDETEKSIQTDCGVQLKRRKDYDQGNRTIISTTSSS
;
A
#
# COMPACT_ATOMS: atom_id res chain seq x y z
N MET A 1 -45.54 -8.88 12.55
CA MET A 1 -44.69 -9.53 11.53
C MET A 1 -43.79 -10.53 12.23
N ALA A 2 -43.77 -11.80 11.79
CA ALA A 2 -42.84 -12.79 12.34
C ALA A 2 -41.41 -12.44 11.90
N GLY A 3 -40.45 -12.55 12.81
CA GLY A 3 -39.04 -12.25 12.54
C GLY A 3 -38.14 -13.04 13.48
N SER A 4 -36.89 -13.28 13.05
CA SER A 4 -35.91 -14.02 13.85
C SER A 4 -34.75 -13.12 14.28
N ARG A 5 -34.59 -12.98 15.60
CA ARG A 5 -33.53 -12.19 16.26
C ARG A 5 -32.35 -13.05 16.71
N VAL A 6 -32.19 -14.27 16.17
CA VAL A 6 -31.16 -15.20 16.63
C VAL A 6 -29.90 -15.06 15.78
N GLU A 7 -29.09 -14.06 16.08
CA GLU A 7 -27.92 -13.70 15.27
C GLU A 7 -26.81 -14.75 15.29
N LYS A 8 -26.62 -15.48 16.40
CA LYS A 8 -25.48 -16.39 16.60
C LYS A 8 -25.58 -17.73 15.88
N LEU A 9 -26.78 -18.19 15.51
CA LEU A 9 -26.99 -19.54 14.97
C LEU A 9 -26.76 -19.66 13.46
N SER A 10 -27.03 -18.60 12.69
CA SER A 10 -26.92 -18.65 11.23
C SER A 10 -26.84 -17.26 10.61
N THR A 11 -26.76 -17.17 9.28
CA THR A 11 -26.84 -15.89 8.55
C THR A 11 -28.28 -15.37 8.47
N ILE A 12 -28.44 -14.06 8.26
CA ILE A 12 -29.74 -13.42 8.03
C ILE A 12 -30.49 -14.06 6.84
N PHE A 13 -29.76 -14.43 5.78
CA PHE A 13 -30.33 -15.01 4.57
C PHE A 13 -30.92 -16.40 4.86
N LYS A 14 -30.17 -17.26 5.56
CA LYS A 14 -30.65 -18.60 5.95
C LYS A 14 -31.86 -18.52 6.88
N ARG A 15 -31.86 -17.60 7.85
CA ARG A 15 -33.01 -17.38 8.73
C ARG A 15 -34.25 -16.96 7.97
N TYR A 16 -34.11 -15.97 7.07
CA TYR A 16 -35.25 -15.47 6.31
C TYR A 16 -35.77 -16.51 5.31
N THR A 17 -34.88 -17.26 4.66
CA THR A 17 -35.25 -18.39 3.81
C THR A 17 -36.04 -19.45 4.59
N GLY A 18 -35.67 -19.75 5.83
CA GLY A 18 -36.41 -20.66 6.70
C GLY A 18 -37.79 -20.13 7.11
N LEU A 19 -37.91 -18.82 7.38
CA LEU A 19 -39.20 -18.18 7.67
C LEU A 19 -40.15 -18.22 6.48
N ILE A 20 -39.64 -18.02 5.27
CA ILE A 20 -40.40 -18.20 4.02
C ILE A 20 -40.86 -19.65 3.88
N LYS A 21 -39.92 -20.62 4.00
CA LYS A 21 -40.21 -22.05 3.81
C LYS A 21 -41.20 -22.62 4.82
N SER A 22 -41.21 -22.10 6.04
CA SER A 22 -42.16 -22.50 7.09
C SER A 22 -43.53 -21.85 6.97
N GLY A 23 -43.72 -20.92 6.02
CA GLY A 23 -44.95 -20.14 5.88
C GLY A 23 -45.13 -19.05 6.95
N ALA A 24 -44.15 -18.86 7.84
CA ALA A 24 -44.17 -17.79 8.84
C ALA A 24 -44.07 -16.40 8.20
N VAL A 25 -43.45 -16.32 7.02
CA VAL A 25 -43.45 -15.14 6.15
C VAL A 25 -43.88 -15.57 4.75
N LEU A 26 -44.83 -14.84 4.16
CA LEU A 26 -45.23 -15.07 2.77
C LEU A 26 -44.11 -14.64 1.81
N GLU A 27 -43.92 -15.38 0.72
CA GLU A 27 -42.89 -15.09 -0.31
C GLU A 27 -43.03 -13.67 -0.90
N GLU A 28 -44.26 -13.18 -1.02
CA GLU A 28 -44.58 -11.81 -1.47
C GLU A 28 -44.13 -10.72 -0.49
N ASN A 29 -43.98 -11.06 0.79
CA ASN A 29 -43.55 -10.15 1.85
C ASN A 29 -42.03 -10.22 2.11
N ARG A 30 -41.26 -10.87 1.23
CA ARG A 30 -39.80 -10.92 1.35
C ARG A 30 -39.19 -9.51 1.20
N PRO A 31 -38.10 -9.20 1.92
CA PRO A 31 -37.50 -7.90 1.87
C PRO A 31 -36.78 -7.72 0.53
N ILE A 32 -36.66 -6.47 0.10
CA ILE A 32 -36.06 -6.08 -1.17
C ILE A 32 -34.64 -6.65 -1.34
N TRP A 33 -33.86 -6.71 -0.25
CA TRP A 33 -32.49 -7.24 -0.29
C TRP A 33 -32.40 -8.75 -0.53
N TYR A 34 -33.47 -9.52 -0.28
CA TYR A 34 -33.44 -10.98 -0.36
C TYR A 34 -33.13 -11.46 -1.78
N ASP A 35 -33.80 -10.86 -2.77
CA ASP A 35 -33.56 -11.19 -4.17
C ASP A 35 -32.15 -10.77 -4.61
N ILE A 36 -31.65 -9.61 -4.15
CA ILE A 36 -30.28 -9.17 -4.41
C ILE A 36 -29.27 -10.19 -3.86
N TYR A 37 -29.42 -10.60 -2.60
CA TYR A 37 -28.54 -11.58 -1.97
C TYR A 37 -28.62 -12.96 -2.66
N LYS A 38 -29.81 -13.37 -3.10
CA LYS A 38 -30.02 -14.66 -3.79
C LYS A 38 -29.32 -14.71 -5.15
N HIS A 39 -29.33 -13.61 -5.90
CA HIS A 39 -28.67 -13.52 -7.21
C HIS A 39 -27.17 -13.24 -7.10
N PHE A 40 -26.77 -12.41 -6.13
CA PHE A 40 -25.39 -11.99 -5.91
C PHE A 40 -24.96 -12.32 -4.47
N PRO A 41 -24.80 -13.62 -4.13
CA PRO A 41 -24.37 -14.00 -2.79
C PRO A 41 -22.94 -13.51 -2.52
N PRO A 42 -22.61 -13.13 -1.28
CA PRO A 42 -21.23 -12.80 -0.92
C PRO A 42 -20.33 -14.03 -1.07
N SER A 43 -19.07 -13.82 -1.42
CA SER A 43 -18.06 -14.90 -1.52
C SER A 43 -17.91 -15.69 -0.22
N ILE A 44 -18.05 -15.01 0.92
CA ILE A 44 -17.99 -15.60 2.27
C ILE A 44 -19.28 -15.27 3.00
N GLU A 45 -19.93 -16.29 3.56
CA GLU A 45 -21.15 -16.09 4.35
C GLU A 45 -20.88 -15.29 5.64
N PRO A 46 -21.74 -14.32 5.99
CA PRO A 46 -21.59 -13.51 7.20
C PRO A 46 -22.04 -14.28 8.45
N LEU A 47 -21.23 -15.25 8.86
CA LEU A 47 -21.43 -16.03 10.08
C LEU A 47 -21.09 -15.17 11.31
N ALA A 48 -21.89 -15.30 12.37
CA ALA A 48 -21.65 -14.59 13.63
C ALA A 48 -20.38 -15.08 14.35
N ILE A 49 -20.03 -16.35 14.17
CA ILE A 49 -18.80 -16.94 14.65
C ILE A 49 -17.98 -17.28 13.41
N ARG A 50 -17.14 -16.34 12.98
CA ARG A 50 -16.16 -16.57 11.93
C ARG A 50 -14.81 -16.85 12.58
N PRO A 51 -14.15 -17.99 12.29
CA PRO A 51 -12.79 -18.20 12.77
C PRO A 51 -11.88 -17.14 12.16
N GLU A 52 -10.95 -16.62 12.97
CA GLU A 52 -9.92 -15.72 12.47
C GLU A 52 -9.03 -16.50 11.50
N PRO A 53 -8.81 -15.98 10.28
CA PRO A 53 -7.93 -16.66 9.34
C PRO A 53 -6.48 -16.51 9.81
N GLU A 54 -5.75 -17.62 9.91
CA GLU A 54 -4.31 -17.61 10.14
C GLU A 54 -3.61 -17.19 8.84
N ILE A 55 -3.42 -15.89 8.65
CA ILE A 55 -2.80 -15.32 7.46
C ILE A 55 -1.40 -14.84 7.82
N ASP A 56 -0.39 -15.43 7.16
CA ASP A 56 0.98 -14.89 7.18
C ASP A 56 1.06 -13.66 6.26
N ILE A 57 1.05 -12.47 6.86
CA ILE A 57 1.09 -11.19 6.14
C ILE A 57 2.54 -10.88 5.79
N LYS A 58 2.86 -10.99 4.49
CA LYS A 58 4.20 -10.67 3.99
C LYS A 58 4.39 -9.16 3.85
N PRO A 59 5.53 -8.61 4.29
CA PRO A 59 5.85 -7.21 4.03
C PRO A 59 6.08 -6.99 2.53
N ILE A 60 5.61 -5.85 2.01
CA ILE A 60 5.76 -5.47 0.60
C ILE A 60 6.98 -4.57 0.50
N PHE A 61 8.05 -5.08 -0.11
CA PHE A 61 9.26 -4.34 -0.43
C PHE A 61 9.52 -4.38 -1.93
N TYR A 62 9.88 -3.24 -2.49
CA TYR A 62 10.30 -3.12 -3.88
C TYR A 62 11.82 -2.98 -3.97
N PRO A 63 12.45 -3.38 -5.08
CA PRO A 63 13.90 -3.23 -5.26
C PRO A 63 14.37 -1.78 -5.05
N GLU A 64 13.61 -0.80 -5.56
CA GLU A 64 13.93 0.62 -5.40
C GLU A 64 13.84 1.13 -3.95
N ASP A 65 13.24 0.38 -3.02
CA ASP A 65 13.20 0.76 -1.60
C ASP A 65 14.60 0.82 -0.98
N ILE A 66 15.55 0.04 -1.51
CA ILE A 66 16.97 0.13 -1.11
C ILE A 66 17.48 1.55 -1.41
N LEU A 67 17.18 2.05 -2.60
CA LEU A 67 17.61 3.35 -3.08
C LEU A 67 16.86 4.49 -2.37
N ARG A 68 15.55 4.30 -2.17
CA ARG A 68 14.70 5.19 -1.38
C ARG A 68 15.21 5.33 0.04
N SER A 69 15.57 4.24 0.71
CA SER A 69 16.13 4.25 2.07
C SER A 69 17.45 5.01 2.14
N ARG A 70 18.32 4.84 1.14
CA ARG A 70 19.60 5.52 1.03
C ARG A 70 19.42 7.02 0.78
N PHE A 71 18.48 7.38 -0.09
CA PHE A 71 18.11 8.76 -0.35
C PHE A 71 17.63 9.44 0.95
N PHE A 72 16.68 8.83 1.66
CA PHE A 72 16.17 9.38 2.91
C PHE A 72 17.22 9.45 4.02
N ARG A 73 18.11 8.46 4.09
CA ARG A 73 19.24 8.50 5.03
C ARG A 73 20.20 9.65 4.74
N THR A 74 20.41 9.99 3.47
CA THR A 74 21.38 11.01 3.04
C THR A 74 20.82 12.42 3.16
N TYR A 75 19.57 12.63 2.79
CA TYR A 75 18.97 13.96 2.64
C TYR A 75 17.91 14.28 3.71
N GLY A 76 17.33 13.26 4.34
CA GLY A 76 16.23 13.39 5.29
C GLY A 76 14.91 13.81 4.65
N ASP A 77 13.87 13.88 5.48
CA ASP A 77 12.49 14.14 5.03
C ASP A 77 12.23 15.61 4.68
N SER A 78 13.12 16.51 5.09
CA SER A 78 12.93 17.98 4.98
C SER A 78 12.88 18.49 3.55
N ILE A 79 13.32 17.71 2.56
CA ILE A 79 13.33 18.09 1.14
C ILE A 79 12.04 17.63 0.45
N MET A 80 11.21 16.79 1.08
CA MET A 80 10.03 16.23 0.43
C MET A 80 8.83 17.16 0.51
N ILE A 81 8.30 17.54 -0.66
CA ILE A 81 6.94 18.05 -0.82
C ILE A 81 6.18 16.99 -1.60
N HIS A 82 5.32 16.23 -0.92
CA HIS A 82 4.44 15.25 -1.56
C HIS A 82 3.04 15.84 -1.70
N ASP A 83 2.53 15.84 -2.93
CA ASP A 83 1.11 16.10 -3.18
C ASP A 83 0.36 14.77 -3.21
N PHE A 84 -0.26 14.41 -2.08
CA PHE A 84 -1.09 13.21 -1.97
C PHE A 84 -2.53 13.41 -2.47
N ILE A 85 -2.89 14.65 -2.87
CA ILE A 85 -4.26 15.02 -3.25
C ILE A 85 -4.44 14.93 -4.76
N SER A 86 -3.42 15.32 -5.53
CA SER A 86 -3.49 15.25 -6.99
C SER A 86 -3.39 13.79 -7.47
N SER A 87 -4.51 13.23 -7.90
CA SER A 87 -4.61 11.88 -8.46
C SER A 87 -4.03 11.73 -9.88
N LYS A 88 -3.40 12.78 -10.43
CA LYS A 88 -2.83 12.71 -11.78
C LYS A 88 -1.54 11.89 -11.72
N PRO A 89 -1.39 10.84 -12.55
CA PRO A 89 -0.15 10.11 -12.64
C PRO A 89 0.96 11.11 -12.96
N SER A 90 2.00 11.03 -12.18
CA SER A 90 2.99 12.07 -12.09
C SER A 90 3.94 11.91 -13.27
N ASP A 91 3.66 12.62 -14.37
CA ASP A 91 4.56 12.69 -15.52
C ASP A 91 5.91 13.25 -15.07
N LEU A 92 7.03 12.61 -15.45
CA LEU A 92 8.40 12.95 -15.04
C LEU A 92 8.78 14.44 -15.23
N LYS A 93 8.05 15.15 -16.09
CA LYS A 93 8.25 16.56 -16.44
C LYS A 93 7.36 17.54 -15.66
N THR A 94 6.40 17.05 -14.88
CA THR A 94 5.49 17.89 -14.11
C THR A 94 6.03 18.05 -12.69
N SER A 95 6.08 19.30 -12.22
CA SER A 95 6.52 19.80 -10.90
C SER A 95 5.81 19.21 -9.66
N ARG A 96 5.16 18.05 -9.77
CA ARG A 96 4.31 17.40 -8.77
C ARG A 96 4.82 16.02 -8.33
N ILE A 97 5.94 15.55 -8.88
CA ILE A 97 6.62 14.34 -8.40
C ILE A 97 7.41 14.70 -7.15
N GLY A 98 7.24 13.91 -6.08
CA GLY A 98 8.08 14.03 -4.90
C GLY A 98 9.55 13.84 -5.27
N ILE A 99 10.43 14.69 -4.76
CA ILE A 99 11.85 14.74 -5.18
C ILE A 99 12.56 13.38 -5.05
N GLY A 100 12.20 12.56 -4.06
CA GLY A 100 12.72 11.20 -3.93
C GLY A 100 12.31 10.27 -5.08
N GLU A 101 11.09 10.39 -5.59
CA GLU A 101 10.62 9.58 -6.72
C GLU A 101 11.26 10.03 -8.04
N MET A 102 11.42 11.35 -8.22
CA MET A 102 12.20 11.90 -9.34
C MET A 102 13.64 11.40 -9.31
N PHE A 103 14.24 11.32 -8.11
CA PHE A 103 15.59 10.78 -7.92
C PHE A 103 15.70 9.32 -8.36
N ILE A 104 14.77 8.48 -7.90
CA ILE A 104 14.73 7.05 -8.25
C ILE A 104 14.55 6.89 -9.77
N ALA A 105 13.59 7.59 -10.36
CA ALA A 105 13.33 7.51 -11.80
C ALA A 105 14.57 7.91 -12.63
N LYS A 106 15.26 8.98 -12.23
CA LYS A 106 16.48 9.44 -12.91
C LYS A 106 17.63 8.46 -12.74
N TYR A 107 17.80 7.89 -11.55
CA TYR A 107 18.81 6.87 -11.29
C TYR A 107 18.62 5.65 -12.18
N LEU A 108 17.39 5.16 -12.29
CA LEU A 108 17.06 4.00 -13.14
C LEU A 108 17.28 4.32 -14.62
N GLN A 109 16.95 5.52 -15.09
CA GLN A 109 17.25 5.97 -16.45
C GLN A 109 18.75 5.99 -16.73
N LEU A 110 19.57 6.48 -15.79
CA LEU A 110 21.02 6.51 -15.94
C LEU A 110 21.60 5.09 -15.94
N ALA A 111 21.12 4.21 -15.05
CA ALA A 111 21.50 2.81 -15.03
C ALA A 111 21.23 2.11 -16.37
N GLN A 112 20.04 2.32 -16.94
CA GLN A 112 19.67 1.78 -18.25
C GLN A 112 20.55 2.33 -19.37
N SER A 113 20.84 3.63 -19.37
CA SER A 113 21.69 4.25 -20.39
C SER A 113 23.12 3.72 -20.43
N LYS A 114 23.62 3.20 -19.30
CA LYS A 114 24.95 2.57 -19.18
C LYS A 114 24.96 1.10 -19.59
N GLY A 115 23.80 0.51 -19.91
CA GLY A 115 23.70 -0.87 -20.38
C GLY A 115 24.10 -1.92 -19.33
N LEU A 116 23.91 -1.62 -18.04
CA LEU A 116 24.10 -2.62 -16.99
C LEU A 116 22.89 -3.55 -16.93
N ASP A 117 23.10 -4.84 -17.19
CA ASP A 117 22.07 -5.89 -17.07
C ASP A 117 21.59 -6.07 -15.62
N GLU A 118 22.45 -5.76 -14.64
CA GLU A 118 22.11 -5.69 -13.21
C GLU A 118 22.35 -4.28 -12.67
N ILE A 119 21.28 -3.64 -12.18
CA ILE A 119 21.36 -2.30 -11.59
C ILE A 119 21.90 -2.41 -10.16
N ASP A 120 23.15 -2.03 -9.95
CA ASP A 120 23.71 -1.90 -8.59
C ASP A 120 23.12 -0.67 -7.89
N LEU A 121 22.05 -0.90 -7.11
CA LEU A 121 21.34 0.14 -6.34
C LEU A 121 22.19 0.76 -5.22
N ASN A 122 23.32 0.14 -4.87
CA ASN A 122 24.26 0.63 -3.86
C ASN A 122 25.44 1.40 -4.45
N SER A 123 25.55 1.52 -5.77
CA SER A 123 26.64 2.22 -6.43
C SER A 123 26.73 3.68 -5.96
N GLN A 124 27.92 4.09 -5.49
CA GLN A 124 28.20 5.46 -5.07
C GLN A 124 28.37 6.40 -6.26
N GLU A 125 29.06 5.94 -7.30
CA GLU A 125 29.31 6.71 -8.52
C GLU A 125 28.01 7.11 -9.22
N LEU A 126 27.09 6.15 -9.39
CA LEU A 126 25.80 6.39 -10.05
C LEU A 126 24.91 7.32 -9.22
N PHE A 127 25.02 7.26 -7.89
CA PHE A 127 24.26 8.12 -6.99
C PHE A 127 24.73 9.58 -7.06
N ASP A 128 26.04 9.80 -7.02
CA ASP A 128 26.62 11.14 -7.13
C ASP A 128 26.41 11.75 -8.55
N GLU A 129 26.39 10.92 -9.59
CA GLU A 129 26.03 11.34 -10.95
C GLU A 129 24.55 11.74 -11.06
N THR A 130 23.67 10.97 -10.41
CA THR A 130 22.23 11.28 -10.36
C THR A 130 21.99 12.62 -9.66
N GLU A 131 22.70 12.91 -8.57
CA GLU A 131 22.64 14.20 -7.88
C GLU A 131 23.02 15.37 -8.80
N LYS A 132 24.14 15.24 -9.54
CA LYS A 132 24.57 16.25 -10.52
C LYS A 132 23.58 16.42 -11.66
N SER A 133 23.00 15.33 -12.14
CA SER A 133 22.04 15.38 -13.24
C SER A 133 20.74 16.05 -12.82
N ILE A 134 20.23 15.77 -11.62
CA ILE A 134 19.00 16.42 -11.10
C ILE A 134 19.23 17.91 -10.86
N GLN A 135 20.40 18.28 -10.35
CA GLN A 135 20.75 19.68 -10.19
C GLN A 135 20.78 20.42 -11.52
N THR A 136 21.26 19.76 -12.58
CA THR A 136 21.35 20.33 -13.94
C THR A 136 19.98 20.40 -14.62
N ASP A 137 19.21 19.31 -14.57
CA ASP A 137 17.96 19.15 -15.31
C ASP A 137 16.79 19.88 -14.63
N CYS A 138 16.74 19.85 -13.29
CA CYS A 138 15.60 20.31 -12.51
C CYS A 138 15.92 21.53 -11.63
N GLY A 139 17.18 21.92 -11.50
CA GLY A 139 17.59 23.04 -10.63
C GLY A 139 17.39 22.78 -9.14
N VAL A 140 17.08 21.55 -8.73
CA VAL A 140 16.85 21.16 -7.33
C VAL A 140 18.18 20.94 -6.64
N GLN A 141 18.44 21.66 -5.55
CA GLN A 141 19.64 21.46 -4.72
C GLN A 141 19.32 20.50 -3.57
N LEU A 142 19.97 19.33 -3.58
CA LEU A 142 19.85 18.35 -2.50
C LEU A 142 20.89 18.66 -1.42
N LYS A 143 20.43 18.95 -0.20
CA LYS A 143 21.31 19.23 0.94
C LYS A 143 21.45 17.98 1.80
N ARG A 144 22.66 17.43 1.89
CA ARG A 144 22.97 16.28 2.75
C ARG A 144 22.78 16.62 4.23
N ARG A 145 22.28 15.67 5.01
CA ARG A 145 22.06 15.79 6.46
C ARG A 145 23.42 15.83 7.19
N LYS A 146 23.53 16.65 8.24
CA LYS A 146 24.79 16.82 9.00
C LYS A 146 25.18 15.58 9.82
N ASP A 147 24.21 14.76 10.17
CA ASP A 147 24.31 13.53 10.97
C ASP A 147 24.61 12.28 10.14
N TYR A 148 24.76 12.41 8.81
CA TYR A 148 25.05 11.27 7.92
C TYR A 148 26.33 10.52 8.31
N ASP A 149 27.37 11.23 8.76
CA ASP A 149 28.66 10.64 9.18
C ASP A 149 28.62 9.97 10.56
N GLN A 150 27.58 10.24 11.36
CA GLN A 150 27.40 9.58 12.65
C GLN A 150 26.57 8.33 12.41
N GLY A 151 27.25 7.19 12.19
CA GLY A 151 26.66 5.88 11.99
C GLY A 151 25.76 5.44 13.14
N ASN A 152 24.54 5.97 13.22
CA ASN A 152 23.51 5.50 14.12
C ASN A 152 22.92 4.22 13.53
N ARG A 153 23.54 3.10 13.92
CA ARG A 153 22.88 1.80 13.99
C ARG A 153 21.71 1.94 14.95
N THR A 154 20.55 2.37 14.45
CA THR A 154 19.31 2.16 15.19
C THR A 154 19.04 0.66 15.15
N ILE A 155 19.56 -0.06 16.15
CA ILE A 155 19.21 -1.45 16.41
C ILE A 155 17.73 -1.43 16.77
N ILE A 156 16.87 -1.83 15.84
CA ILE A 156 15.48 -2.13 16.14
C ILE A 156 15.53 -3.39 16.99
N SER A 157 15.53 -3.23 18.31
CA SER A 157 15.34 -4.35 19.22
C SER A 157 13.90 -4.81 19.06
N THR A 158 13.71 -5.92 18.35
CA THR A 158 12.46 -6.65 18.34
C THR A 158 12.32 -7.32 19.72
N THR A 159 11.75 -6.60 20.69
CA THR A 159 11.22 -7.25 21.88
C THR A 159 10.02 -8.09 21.45
N SER A 160 10.28 -9.35 21.13
CA SER A 160 9.27 -10.40 21.11
C SER A 160 8.93 -10.68 22.58
N SER A 161 7.88 -10.05 23.08
CA SER A 161 7.28 -10.44 24.36
C SER A 161 6.69 -11.84 24.19
N SER A 162 7.26 -12.77 24.96
CA SER A 162 6.80 -14.16 25.11
C SER A 162 5.49 -14.24 25.89
#